data_AF-A0A1V8T0Z6-F1
#
_entry.id   AF-A0A1V8T0Z6-F1
#
_cell.length_a   1.000
_cell.length_b   1.000
_cell.length_c   1.000
_cell.angle_alpha   90.00
_cell.angle_beta   90.00
_cell.angle_gamma   90.00
#
_symmetry.space_group_name_H-M   'P 1'
#
loop_
_entity.id
_entity.type
_entity.pdbx_description
1 polymer ?
#
loop_
_entity_poly.entity_id
_entity_poly.type
_entity_poly.pdbx_seq_one_letter_code
_entity_poly.pdbx_strand_id
1 'polypeptide(L)'
;MSAYAAAFDNNLPTAFTSLAHARNYCSTWLSRLFHFMRGTSDAYKFRDPGDVPIEAYAAAQQLQQRFIDIDRLILEFSQRPTLRLTIREQNGLSMLRARAKVDSILSAAALYSESTVFDRYLEVFEEIYVICKYVLDSESADRRLFAASLDDGLLYPLYFTVVCCRDSRLRHAALAAMKKLPSRDGIWHVQALSGLAESVVAYEEEGIDIKTPLCSDIPEWRRVLGTAFDALGNVAPHNNTTSISGHFRTRPNGMDGEWVETKRTIECNNTRRIDLSVLRRPWDLYDPRNMVGATGSPPRLTEVDANLAEADMLDANAAIALVA
;
A
#
# COMPACT_ATOMS: atom_id res chain seq x y z
N MET A 1 8.05 -10.42 32.99
CA MET A 1 6.99 -11.11 32.22
C MET A 1 7.32 -10.93 30.75
N SER A 2 7.67 -12.04 30.10
CA SER A 2 8.56 -12.11 28.93
C SER A 2 7.87 -11.79 27.61
N ALA A 3 8.56 -11.07 26.72
CA ALA A 3 8.16 -10.66 25.37
C ALA A 3 8.08 -11.81 24.33
N TYR A 4 7.98 -13.06 24.78
CA TYR A 4 8.06 -14.28 23.94
C TYR A 4 6.75 -15.06 23.80
N ALA A 5 5.61 -14.50 24.21
CA ALA A 5 4.33 -15.21 24.15
C ALA A 5 3.66 -15.21 22.75
N ALA A 6 4.14 -14.43 21.79
CA ALA A 6 3.50 -14.31 20.47
C ALA A 6 3.79 -15.49 19.50
N ALA A 7 4.76 -16.35 19.82
CA ALA A 7 5.25 -17.35 18.87
C ALA A 7 4.39 -18.64 18.78
N PHE A 8 3.50 -18.92 19.75
CA PHE A 8 2.83 -20.23 19.83
C PHE A 8 1.29 -20.21 19.75
N ASP A 9 0.63 -19.07 19.92
CA ASP A 9 -0.83 -19.04 19.81
C ASP A 9 -1.30 -18.75 18.38
N ASN A 10 -2.14 -19.63 17.84
CA ASN A 10 -2.95 -19.37 16.64
C ASN A 10 -4.15 -18.45 16.95
N ASN A 11 -4.27 -18.02 18.21
CA ASN A 11 -5.37 -17.24 18.73
C ASN A 11 -4.99 -15.75 18.76
N LEU A 12 -5.97 -14.91 18.43
CA LEU A 12 -5.86 -13.47 18.65
C LEU A 12 -6.12 -13.14 20.12
N PRO A 13 -5.53 -12.04 20.65
CA PRO A 13 -5.82 -11.60 21.99
C PRO A 13 -7.26 -11.06 22.06
N THR A 14 -7.86 -11.07 23.25
CA THR A 14 -9.16 -10.43 23.47
C THR A 14 -9.08 -8.90 23.34
N ALA A 15 -7.91 -8.33 23.56
CA ALA A 15 -7.67 -6.89 23.55
C ALA A 15 -6.17 -6.59 23.40
N PHE A 16 -5.80 -5.59 22.61
CA PHE A 16 -4.45 -5.05 22.64
C PHE A 16 -4.22 -4.21 23.90
N THR A 17 -2.98 -4.19 24.38
CA THR A 17 -2.56 -3.51 25.62
C THR A 17 -1.59 -2.36 25.36
N SER A 18 -0.92 -2.35 24.20
CA SER A 18 0.00 -1.31 23.79
C SER A 18 0.14 -1.30 22.26
N LEU A 19 0.69 -0.21 21.71
CA LEU A 19 1.04 -0.12 20.29
C LEU A 19 2.04 -1.22 19.88
N ALA A 20 3.05 -1.49 20.72
CA ALA A 20 4.03 -2.55 20.48
C ALA A 20 3.36 -3.94 20.44
N HIS A 21 2.37 -4.18 21.30
CA HIS A 21 1.61 -5.42 21.30
C HIS A 21 0.82 -5.60 20.00
N ALA A 22 0.12 -4.55 19.54
CA ALA A 22 -0.60 -4.58 18.27
C ALA A 22 0.34 -4.79 17.06
N ARG A 23 1.49 -4.09 17.05
CA ARG A 23 2.51 -4.24 16.00
C ARG A 23 3.03 -5.67 15.91
N ASN A 24 3.39 -6.27 17.05
CA ASN A 24 3.93 -7.63 17.07
C ASN A 24 2.92 -8.64 16.48
N TYR A 25 1.62 -8.50 16.78
CA TYR A 25 0.60 -9.33 16.15
C TYR A 25 0.50 -9.10 14.64
N CYS A 26 0.50 -7.85 14.17
CA CYS A 26 0.50 -7.57 12.73
C CYS A 26 1.70 -8.24 12.04
N SER A 27 2.91 -8.09 12.60
CA SER A 27 4.13 -8.70 12.05
C SER A 27 4.08 -10.24 12.05
N THR A 28 3.63 -10.86 13.14
CA THR A 28 3.53 -12.33 13.21
C THR A 28 2.54 -12.88 12.19
N TRP A 29 1.36 -12.26 12.06
CA TRP A 29 0.36 -12.71 11.10
C TRP A 29 0.77 -12.41 9.67
N LEU A 30 1.49 -11.32 9.42
CA LEU A 30 2.10 -11.05 8.12
C LEU A 30 3.10 -12.14 7.72
N SER A 31 3.97 -12.58 8.63
CA SER A 31 4.90 -13.69 8.34
C SER A 31 4.14 -14.98 7.98
N ARG A 32 3.01 -15.25 8.65
CA ARG A 32 2.15 -16.40 8.34
C ARG A 32 1.50 -16.26 6.96
N LEU A 33 1.01 -15.08 6.60
CA LEU A 33 0.49 -14.79 5.27
C LEU A 33 1.55 -15.04 4.20
N PHE A 34 2.76 -14.50 4.36
CA PHE A 34 3.83 -14.73 3.38
C PHE A 34 4.26 -16.19 3.30
N HIS A 35 4.29 -16.91 4.42
CA HIS A 35 4.54 -18.35 4.38
C HIS A 35 3.44 -19.10 3.61
N PHE A 36 2.17 -18.76 3.82
CA PHE A 36 1.06 -19.33 3.06
C PHE A 36 1.16 -18.99 1.56
N MET A 37 1.48 -17.73 1.23
CA MET A 37 1.64 -17.29 -0.16
C MET A 37 2.74 -18.10 -0.86
N ARG A 38 3.94 -18.14 -0.28
CA ARG A 38 5.10 -18.82 -0.89
C ARG A 38 4.98 -20.34 -0.88
N GLY A 39 4.38 -20.92 0.16
CA GLY A 39 4.31 -22.36 0.37
C GLY A 39 3.10 -23.03 -0.30
N THR A 40 2.04 -22.27 -0.58
CA THR A 40 0.79 -22.83 -1.11
C THR A 40 0.27 -22.00 -2.27
N SER A 41 0.10 -20.69 -2.06
CA SER A 41 -0.63 -19.85 -2.99
C SER A 41 0.05 -19.65 -4.34
N ASP A 42 1.37 -19.48 -4.35
CA ASP A 42 2.17 -19.23 -5.56
C ASP A 42 2.03 -20.37 -6.60
N ALA A 43 1.77 -21.60 -6.14
CA ALA A 43 1.54 -22.74 -7.02
C ALA A 43 0.29 -22.55 -7.88
N TYR A 44 -0.79 -22.07 -7.27
CA TYR A 44 -2.07 -21.86 -7.95
C TYR A 44 -2.15 -20.51 -8.66
N LYS A 45 -1.64 -19.45 -8.03
CA LYS A 45 -1.72 -18.10 -8.58
C LYS A 45 -0.83 -17.92 -9.82
N PHE A 46 0.36 -18.53 -9.84
CA PHE A 46 1.35 -18.29 -10.90
C PHE A 46 1.65 -19.47 -11.81
N ARG A 47 1.47 -20.71 -11.35
CA ARG A 47 1.88 -21.90 -12.12
C ARG A 47 0.69 -22.59 -12.77
N ASP A 48 -0.22 -23.11 -11.96
CA ASP A 48 -1.35 -23.93 -12.39
C ASP A 48 -2.67 -23.33 -11.84
N PRO A 49 -3.22 -22.30 -12.52
CA PRO A 49 -4.49 -21.68 -12.11
C PRO A 49 -5.63 -22.70 -12.12
N GLY A 50 -6.42 -22.70 -11.05
CA GLY A 50 -7.53 -23.65 -10.90
C GLY A 50 -7.20 -24.79 -9.94
N ASP A 51 -8.15 -25.71 -9.80
CA ASP A 51 -8.06 -26.93 -8.97
C ASP A 51 -7.53 -26.72 -7.54
N VAL A 52 -7.77 -25.54 -6.99
CA VAL A 52 -7.33 -25.16 -5.64
C VAL A 52 -8.09 -26.00 -4.60
N PRO A 53 -7.40 -26.76 -3.73
CA PRO A 53 -8.04 -27.53 -2.68
C PRO A 53 -8.88 -26.67 -1.75
N ILE A 54 -9.99 -27.20 -1.26
CA ILE A 54 -10.90 -26.49 -0.36
C ILE A 54 -10.19 -26.05 0.93
N GLU A 55 -9.19 -26.82 1.39
CA GLU A 55 -8.38 -26.52 2.55
C GLU A 55 -7.54 -25.27 2.36
N ALA A 56 -7.04 -25.03 1.14
CA ALA A 56 -6.28 -23.82 0.83
C ALA A 56 -7.20 -22.59 0.87
N TYR A 57 -8.40 -22.68 0.29
CA TYR A 57 -9.41 -21.61 0.41
C TYR A 57 -9.79 -21.34 1.86
N ALA A 58 -10.01 -22.38 2.65
CA ALA A 58 -10.31 -22.25 4.07
C ALA A 58 -9.15 -21.55 4.82
N ALA A 59 -7.90 -21.89 4.52
CA ALA A 59 -6.73 -21.24 5.10
C ALA A 59 -6.62 -19.75 4.71
N ALA A 60 -6.84 -19.42 3.44
CA ALA A 60 -6.87 -18.05 2.95
C ALA A 60 -7.97 -17.20 3.62
N GLN A 61 -9.18 -17.75 3.75
CA GLN A 61 -10.29 -17.12 4.46
C GLN A 61 -10.01 -16.93 5.95
N GLN A 62 -9.39 -17.92 6.60
CA GLN A 62 -8.98 -17.78 8.00
C GLN A 62 -7.95 -16.65 8.16
N LEU A 63 -6.94 -16.56 7.29
CA LEU A 63 -5.98 -15.45 7.31
C LEU A 63 -6.67 -14.10 7.10
N GLN A 64 -7.56 -14.00 6.12
CA GLN A 64 -8.35 -12.79 5.88
C GLN A 64 -9.12 -12.37 7.12
N GLN A 65 -9.86 -13.30 7.73
CA GLN A 65 -10.66 -13.02 8.92
C GLN A 65 -9.77 -12.56 10.09
N ARG A 66 -8.58 -13.14 10.24
CA ARG A 66 -7.63 -12.75 11.29
C ARG A 66 -7.15 -11.31 11.12
N PHE A 67 -6.89 -10.86 9.90
CA PHE A 67 -6.52 -9.47 9.66
C PHE A 67 -7.69 -8.50 9.87
N ILE A 68 -8.92 -8.88 9.52
CA ILE A 68 -10.13 -8.11 9.84
C ILE A 68 -10.29 -7.96 11.35
N ASP A 69 -10.11 -9.06 12.10
CA ASP A 69 -10.17 -9.06 13.56
C ASP A 69 -9.07 -8.20 14.18
N ILE A 70 -7.85 -8.24 13.62
CA ILE A 70 -6.73 -7.38 14.05
C ILE A 70 -7.06 -5.90 13.83
N ASP A 71 -7.55 -5.50 12.66
CA ASP A 71 -7.96 -4.10 12.40
C ASP A 71 -9.00 -3.62 13.43
N ARG A 72 -10.02 -4.46 13.69
CA ARG A 72 -11.06 -4.20 14.69
C ARG A 72 -10.48 -4.03 16.09
N LEU A 73 -9.60 -4.93 16.53
CA LEU A 73 -8.95 -4.84 17.84
C LEU A 73 -8.05 -3.61 17.97
N ILE A 74 -7.38 -3.18 16.89
CA ILE A 74 -6.60 -1.94 16.86
C ILE A 74 -7.53 -0.73 16.99
N LEU A 75 -8.64 -0.72 16.26
CA LEU A 75 -9.64 0.35 16.34
C LEU A 75 -10.20 0.46 17.76
N GLU A 76 -10.65 -0.64 18.35
CA GLU A 76 -11.15 -0.69 19.73
C GLU A 76 -10.09 -0.22 20.73
N PHE A 77 -8.82 -0.60 20.56
CA PHE A 77 -7.72 -0.11 21.38
C PHE A 77 -7.55 1.41 21.26
N SER A 78 -7.56 1.94 20.04
CA SER A 78 -7.37 3.38 19.77
C SER A 78 -8.50 4.26 20.32
N GLN A 79 -9.71 3.70 20.50
CA GLN A 79 -10.89 4.42 20.97
C GLN A 79 -11.10 4.35 22.49
N ARG A 80 -10.19 3.70 23.24
CA ARG A 80 -10.34 3.58 24.69
C ARG A 80 -10.29 4.96 25.38
N PRO A 81 -11.30 5.35 26.16
CA PRO A 81 -11.36 6.68 26.79
C PRO A 81 -10.20 6.99 27.75
N THR A 82 -9.63 5.94 28.37
CA THR A 82 -8.52 6.06 29.31
C THR A 82 -7.16 6.12 28.63
N LEU A 83 -7.08 5.84 27.33
CA LEU A 83 -5.83 5.79 26.59
C LEU A 83 -5.42 7.21 26.17
N ARG A 84 -4.17 7.56 26.49
CA ARG A 84 -3.55 8.81 26.06
C ARG A 84 -2.46 8.47 25.06
N LEU A 85 -2.71 8.75 23.79
CA LEU A 85 -1.76 8.53 22.70
C LEU A 85 -1.15 9.84 22.26
N THR A 86 0.16 9.82 22.02
CA THR A 86 0.83 10.86 21.25
C THR A 86 0.34 10.82 19.79
N ILE A 87 0.51 11.92 19.05
CA ILE A 87 0.19 11.98 17.61
C ILE A 87 0.93 10.86 16.85
N ARG A 88 2.19 10.60 17.20
CA ARG A 88 3.00 9.54 16.61
C ARG A 88 2.42 8.15 16.88
N GLU A 89 1.96 7.88 18.10
CA GLU A 89 1.33 6.59 18.42
C GLU A 89 -0.02 6.45 17.70
N GLN A 90 -0.81 7.53 17.63
CA GLN A 90 -2.07 7.54 16.88
C GLN A 90 -1.85 7.25 15.39
N ASN A 91 -0.83 7.87 14.79
CA ASN A 91 -0.42 7.62 13.42
C ASN A 91 0.12 6.20 13.24
N GLY A 92 0.90 5.69 14.19
CA GLY A 92 1.37 4.31 14.21
C GLY A 92 0.22 3.29 14.24
N LEU A 93 -0.78 3.49 15.09
CA LEU A 93 -1.98 2.64 15.11
C LEU A 93 -2.77 2.75 13.80
N SER A 94 -2.91 3.96 13.27
CA SER A 94 -3.58 4.18 11.97
C SER A 94 -2.87 3.39 10.86
N MET A 95 -1.55 3.40 10.82
CA MET A 95 -0.78 2.62 9.85
C MET A 95 -0.88 1.12 10.05
N LEU A 96 -0.95 0.64 11.30
CA LEU A 96 -1.23 -0.79 11.57
C LEU A 96 -2.60 -1.20 11.04
N ARG A 97 -3.61 -0.31 11.14
CA ARG A 97 -4.94 -0.55 10.55
C ARG A 97 -4.89 -0.61 9.03
N ALA A 98 -4.23 0.35 8.38
CA ALA A 98 -4.04 0.32 6.92
C ALA A 98 -3.32 -0.97 6.49
N ARG A 99 -2.29 -1.40 7.21
CA ARG A 99 -1.57 -2.65 6.95
C ARG A 99 -2.47 -3.88 7.10
N ALA A 100 -3.20 -3.98 8.21
CA ALA A 100 -4.14 -5.09 8.41
C ALA A 100 -5.19 -5.17 7.29
N LYS A 101 -5.69 -4.03 6.80
CA LYS A 101 -6.61 -3.99 5.66
C LYS A 101 -5.94 -4.50 4.37
N VAL A 102 -4.74 -4.03 4.04
CA VAL A 102 -3.97 -4.54 2.90
C VAL A 102 -3.78 -6.05 3.00
N ASP A 103 -3.31 -6.54 4.15
CA ASP A 103 -3.03 -7.96 4.36
C ASP A 103 -4.31 -8.81 4.33
N SER A 104 -5.46 -8.24 4.71
CA SER A 104 -6.77 -8.91 4.55
C SER A 104 -7.15 -9.09 3.09
N ILE A 105 -6.91 -8.07 2.24
CA ILE A 105 -7.16 -8.15 0.80
C ILE A 105 -6.22 -9.18 0.16
N LEU A 106 -4.92 -9.11 0.49
CA LEU A 106 -3.92 -10.07 0.02
C LEU A 106 -4.30 -11.50 0.37
N SER A 107 -4.70 -11.74 1.62
CA SER A 107 -5.14 -13.07 2.07
C SER A 107 -6.32 -13.57 1.25
N ALA A 108 -7.30 -12.71 0.98
CA ALA A 108 -8.50 -13.07 0.25
C ALA A 108 -8.25 -13.31 -1.25
N ALA A 109 -7.30 -12.57 -1.83
CA ALA A 109 -6.91 -12.65 -3.23
C ALA A 109 -5.78 -13.66 -3.48
N ALA A 110 -5.19 -14.26 -2.44
CA ALA A 110 -3.95 -15.02 -2.54
C ALA A 110 -4.02 -16.14 -3.58
N LEU A 111 -5.14 -16.86 -3.64
CA LEU A 111 -5.32 -18.04 -4.49
C LEU A 111 -5.93 -17.72 -5.86
N TYR A 112 -6.34 -16.46 -6.07
CA TYR A 112 -6.96 -16.04 -7.32
C TYR A 112 -5.87 -15.62 -8.31
N SER A 113 -6.00 -16.13 -9.52
CA SER A 113 -5.06 -15.84 -10.59
C SER A 113 -5.38 -14.49 -11.25
N GLU A 114 -6.67 -14.16 -11.36
CA GLU A 114 -7.16 -12.91 -11.92
C GLU A 114 -7.09 -11.75 -10.93
N SER A 115 -6.58 -10.61 -11.40
CA SER A 115 -6.59 -9.34 -10.67
C SER A 115 -7.99 -8.76 -10.50
N THR A 116 -8.97 -9.13 -11.33
CA THR A 116 -10.37 -8.69 -11.15
C THR A 116 -10.93 -8.98 -9.77
N VAL A 117 -10.36 -9.96 -9.05
CA VAL A 117 -10.71 -10.29 -7.67
C VAL A 117 -10.65 -9.09 -6.72
N PHE A 118 -9.73 -8.15 -6.96
CA PHE A 118 -9.48 -6.99 -6.12
C PHE A 118 -10.64 -5.98 -6.14
N ASP A 119 -11.44 -5.95 -7.19
CA ASP A 119 -12.57 -5.02 -7.33
C ASP A 119 -13.60 -5.14 -6.22
N ARG A 120 -13.75 -6.34 -5.67
CA ARG A 120 -14.66 -6.64 -4.56
C ARG A 120 -14.28 -5.90 -3.27
N TYR A 121 -13.08 -5.33 -3.22
CA TYR A 121 -12.52 -4.64 -2.06
C TYR A 121 -12.35 -3.14 -2.28
N LEU A 122 -13.03 -2.55 -3.28
CA LEU A 122 -12.92 -1.11 -3.57
C LEU A 122 -13.16 -0.24 -2.32
N GLU A 123 -14.20 -0.55 -1.53
CA GLU A 123 -14.47 0.15 -0.27
C GLU A 123 -13.31 0.05 0.73
N VAL A 124 -12.69 -1.12 0.83
CA VAL A 124 -11.53 -1.34 1.73
C VAL A 124 -10.30 -0.59 1.22
N PHE A 125 -10.09 -0.50 -0.09
CA PHE A 125 -9.05 0.35 -0.68
C PHE A 125 -9.29 1.83 -0.38
N GLU A 126 -10.55 2.30 -0.40
CA GLU A 126 -10.88 3.67 -0.03
C GLU A 126 -10.54 3.94 1.45
N GLU A 127 -10.87 3.01 2.34
CA GLU A 127 -10.50 3.11 3.75
C GLU A 127 -8.98 3.15 3.94
N ILE A 128 -8.22 2.31 3.24
CA ILE A 128 -6.75 2.33 3.24
C ILE A 128 -6.26 3.72 2.83
N TYR A 129 -6.76 4.24 1.71
CA TYR A 129 -6.37 5.57 1.22
C TYR A 129 -6.72 6.68 2.21
N VAL A 130 -7.91 6.65 2.81
CA VAL A 130 -8.33 7.65 3.82
C VAL A 130 -7.41 7.63 5.03
N ILE A 131 -7.05 6.45 5.53
CA ILE A 131 -6.11 6.30 6.64
C ILE A 131 -4.73 6.86 6.26
N CYS A 132 -4.21 6.47 5.09
CA CYS A 132 -2.92 6.96 4.61
C CYS A 132 -2.91 8.48 4.44
N LYS A 133 -3.99 9.05 3.89
CA LYS A 133 -4.17 10.48 3.72
C LYS A 133 -4.18 11.21 5.07
N TYR A 134 -4.91 10.68 6.06
CA TYR A 134 -4.93 11.24 7.42
C TYR A 134 -3.53 11.33 8.02
N VAL A 135 -2.73 10.26 7.91
CA VAL A 135 -1.34 10.24 8.42
C VAL A 135 -0.44 11.18 7.60
N LEU A 136 -0.63 11.24 6.29
CA LEU A 136 0.13 12.14 5.40
C LEU A 136 -0.11 13.62 5.71
N ASP A 137 -1.35 13.98 6.04
CA ASP A 137 -1.79 15.34 6.36
C ASP A 137 -1.44 15.73 7.81
N SER A 138 -1.26 14.75 8.73
CA SER A 138 -0.90 15.00 10.14
C SER A 138 0.61 15.08 10.40
N GLU A 139 1.45 14.56 9.50
CA GLU A 139 2.91 14.54 9.63
C GLU A 139 3.60 15.60 8.77
N SER A 140 4.69 16.16 9.30
CA SER A 140 5.57 17.04 8.51
C SER A 140 6.21 16.26 7.36
N ALA A 141 6.53 16.96 6.26
CA ALA A 141 7.02 16.33 5.04
C ALA A 141 8.16 15.33 5.27
N ASP A 142 9.05 15.65 6.22
CA ASP A 142 10.24 14.87 6.56
C ASP A 142 9.95 13.58 7.33
N ARG A 143 8.80 13.51 8.01
CA ARG A 143 8.42 12.37 8.85
C ARG A 143 7.48 11.39 8.15
N ARG A 144 6.94 11.73 6.98
CA ARG A 144 5.90 10.94 6.29
C ARG A 144 6.31 9.50 5.94
N LEU A 145 7.59 9.22 5.68
CA LEU A 145 8.03 7.85 5.40
C LEU A 145 8.13 6.98 6.66
N PHE A 146 8.66 7.56 7.74
CA PHE A 146 8.95 6.85 8.99
C PHE A 146 7.95 7.20 10.10
N ALA A 147 6.80 7.77 9.73
CA ALA A 147 5.76 8.25 10.64
C ALA A 147 5.21 7.15 11.54
N ALA A 148 5.34 5.89 11.11
CA ALA A 148 4.89 4.72 11.85
C ALA A 148 6.04 3.77 12.15
N SER A 149 5.92 3.05 13.26
CA SER A 149 6.84 2.00 13.72
C SER A 149 6.83 0.72 12.85
N LEU A 150 6.57 0.86 11.55
CA LEU A 150 6.53 -0.21 10.54
C LEU A 150 7.61 0.05 9.49
N ASP A 151 8.30 -1.02 9.08
CA ASP A 151 9.45 -0.96 8.16
C ASP A 151 9.06 -0.41 6.77
N ASP A 152 7.79 -0.55 6.36
CA ASP A 152 7.28 -0.12 5.05
C ASP A 152 6.50 1.22 5.05
N GLY A 153 6.24 1.80 6.23
CA GLY A 153 5.57 3.09 6.39
C GLY A 153 4.30 3.32 5.54
N LEU A 154 4.13 4.56 5.06
CA LEU A 154 3.05 4.94 4.12
C LEU A 154 3.23 4.38 2.71
N LEU A 155 4.44 3.95 2.36
CA LEU A 155 4.80 3.60 0.99
C LEU A 155 4.05 2.37 0.51
N TYR A 156 4.04 1.29 1.30
CA TYR A 156 3.45 0.02 0.86
C TYR A 156 1.93 0.07 0.70
N PRO A 157 1.11 0.59 1.65
CA PRO A 157 -0.33 0.65 1.46
C PRO A 157 -0.75 1.54 0.28
N LEU A 158 -0.03 2.64 0.04
CA LEU A 158 -0.25 3.49 -1.14
C LEU A 158 0.13 2.75 -2.42
N TYR A 159 1.32 2.14 -2.48
CA TYR A 159 1.76 1.35 -3.63
C TYR A 159 0.77 0.25 -3.97
N PHE A 160 0.36 -0.55 -2.97
CA PHE A 160 -0.62 -1.61 -3.12
C PHE A 160 -1.95 -1.09 -3.68
N THR A 161 -2.43 0.06 -3.17
CA THR A 161 -3.63 0.71 -3.71
C THR A 161 -3.46 1.12 -5.16
N VAL A 162 -2.30 1.64 -5.56
CA VAL A 162 -2.04 2.05 -6.95
C VAL A 162 -2.04 0.86 -7.91
N VAL A 163 -1.34 -0.22 -7.55
CA VAL A 163 -1.11 -1.34 -8.49
C VAL A 163 -2.25 -2.37 -8.48
N CYS A 164 -2.92 -2.61 -7.35
CA CYS A 164 -3.96 -3.64 -7.23
C CYS A 164 -5.37 -3.12 -7.49
N CYS A 165 -5.70 -1.87 -7.14
CA CYS A 165 -7.03 -1.31 -7.36
C CYS A 165 -7.22 -0.93 -8.84
N ARG A 166 -8.34 -1.33 -9.45
CA ARG A 166 -8.71 -0.97 -10.84
C ARG A 166 -9.46 0.34 -11.01
N ASP A 167 -9.97 0.93 -9.92
CA ASP A 167 -10.66 2.22 -9.97
C ASP A 167 -9.66 3.34 -10.23
N SER A 168 -9.73 3.96 -11.41
CA SER A 168 -8.76 4.96 -11.87
C SER A 168 -8.66 6.14 -10.89
N ARG A 169 -9.81 6.63 -10.41
CA ARG A 169 -9.85 7.76 -9.46
C ARG A 169 -9.05 7.44 -8.20
N LEU A 170 -9.26 6.27 -7.59
CA LEU A 170 -8.58 5.90 -6.35
C LEU A 170 -7.09 5.64 -6.54
N ARG A 171 -6.69 4.90 -7.58
CA ARG A 171 -5.26 4.62 -7.85
C ARG A 171 -4.47 5.90 -8.14
N HIS A 172 -5.02 6.85 -8.90
CA HIS A 172 -4.33 8.11 -9.20
C HIS A 172 -4.26 9.02 -7.96
N ALA A 173 -5.29 9.00 -7.11
CA ALA A 173 -5.27 9.70 -5.84
C ALA A 173 -4.21 9.13 -4.88
N ALA A 174 -4.05 7.81 -4.84
CA ALA A 174 -3.00 7.12 -4.08
C ALA A 174 -1.61 7.40 -4.66
N LEU A 175 -1.44 7.40 -5.98
CA LEU A 175 -0.19 7.72 -6.66
C LEU A 175 0.25 9.17 -6.35
N ALA A 176 -0.69 10.12 -6.40
CA ALA A 176 -0.44 11.50 -6.03
C ALA A 176 -0.06 11.66 -4.54
N ALA A 177 -0.59 10.82 -3.66
CA ALA A 177 -0.17 10.78 -2.26
C ALA A 177 1.24 10.18 -2.11
N MET A 178 1.54 9.13 -2.86
CA MET A 178 2.86 8.47 -2.84
C MET A 178 3.97 9.41 -3.31
N LYS A 179 3.71 10.21 -4.34
CA LYS A 179 4.64 11.26 -4.82
C LYS A 179 4.89 12.40 -3.82
N LYS A 180 4.09 12.52 -2.75
CA LYS A 180 4.32 13.50 -1.66
C LYS A 180 5.21 12.96 -0.55
N LEU A 181 5.56 11.68 -0.60
CA LEU A 181 6.48 11.09 0.36
C LEU A 181 7.89 11.65 0.14
N PRO A 182 8.67 11.89 1.21
CA PRO A 182 10.01 12.45 1.09
C PRO A 182 10.88 11.59 0.17
N SER A 183 11.63 12.25 -0.71
CA SER A 183 12.52 11.61 -1.69
C SER A 183 13.93 12.15 -1.52
N ARG A 184 14.42 12.18 -0.26
CA ARG A 184 15.75 12.67 0.10
C ARG A 184 16.84 11.64 -0.26
N ASP A 185 18.08 12.10 -0.33
CA ASP A 185 19.26 11.25 -0.52
C ASP A 185 19.22 10.04 0.43
N GLY A 186 19.33 8.84 -0.13
CA GLY A 186 19.28 7.57 0.60
C GLY A 186 17.92 6.85 0.58
N ILE A 187 16.83 7.49 0.13
CA ILE A 187 15.49 6.85 0.03
C ILE A 187 15.06 6.69 -1.44
N TRP A 188 15.96 6.11 -2.22
CA TRP A 188 15.77 5.85 -3.65
C TRP A 188 14.58 4.91 -3.94
N HIS A 189 14.23 4.05 -2.99
CA HIS A 189 13.09 3.12 -3.10
C HIS A 189 11.75 3.84 -3.33
N VAL A 190 11.54 5.03 -2.78
CA VAL A 190 10.28 5.78 -2.95
C VAL A 190 10.16 6.32 -4.36
N GLN A 191 11.24 6.88 -4.90
CA GLN A 191 11.28 7.36 -6.28
C GLN A 191 11.11 6.20 -7.26
N ALA A 192 11.81 5.09 -7.01
CA ALA A 192 11.73 3.87 -7.82
C ALA A 192 10.31 3.29 -7.83
N LEU A 193 9.71 3.07 -6.66
CA LEU A 193 8.35 2.54 -6.57
C LEU A 193 7.30 3.52 -7.09
N SER A 194 7.52 4.83 -6.97
CA SER A 194 6.63 5.85 -7.56
C SER A 194 6.66 5.84 -9.08
N GLY A 195 7.86 5.77 -9.68
CA GLY A 195 7.99 5.63 -11.12
C GLY A 195 7.41 4.30 -11.62
N LEU A 196 7.63 3.21 -10.88
CA LEU A 196 7.10 1.89 -11.20
C LEU A 196 5.57 1.88 -11.18
N ALA A 197 4.98 2.37 -10.09
CA ALA A 197 3.53 2.43 -9.93
C ALA A 197 2.87 3.34 -10.97
N GLU A 198 3.46 4.52 -11.26
CA GLU A 198 3.00 5.39 -12.35
C GLU A 198 3.03 4.69 -13.71
N SER A 199 4.09 3.93 -13.98
CA SER A 199 4.24 3.20 -15.24
C SER A 199 3.26 2.02 -15.35
N VAL A 200 2.91 1.37 -14.24
CA VAL A 200 1.83 0.36 -14.20
C VAL A 200 0.49 1.01 -14.57
N VAL A 201 0.13 2.12 -13.93
CA VAL A 201 -1.14 2.81 -14.22
C VAL A 201 -1.19 3.24 -15.70
N ALA A 202 -0.11 3.83 -16.21
CA ALA A 202 -0.03 4.24 -17.61
C ALA A 202 -0.16 3.06 -18.58
N TYR A 203 0.43 1.90 -18.25
CA TYR A 203 0.35 0.69 -19.09
C TYR A 203 -1.06 0.12 -19.14
N GLU A 204 -1.74 0.05 -17.99
CA GLU A 204 -3.07 -0.56 -17.91
C GLU A 204 -4.17 0.33 -18.50
N GLU A 205 -4.04 1.65 -18.37
CA GLU A 205 -5.00 2.62 -18.89
C GLU A 205 -4.73 3.03 -20.34
N GLU A 206 -3.66 2.51 -20.96
CA GLU A 206 -3.27 2.85 -22.33
C GLU A 206 -4.36 2.47 -23.35
N GLY A 207 -4.84 3.47 -24.08
CA GLY A 207 -5.84 3.30 -25.14
C GLY A 207 -7.29 3.28 -24.64
N ILE A 208 -7.54 3.60 -23.37
CA ILE A 208 -8.90 3.78 -22.84
C ILE A 208 -9.32 5.25 -23.02
N ASP A 209 -10.31 5.51 -23.87
CA ASP A 209 -10.82 6.88 -24.17
C ASP A 209 -11.84 7.38 -23.12
N ILE A 210 -11.63 7.00 -21.86
CA ILE A 210 -12.46 7.42 -20.72
C ILE A 210 -11.55 8.17 -19.76
N LYS A 211 -11.94 9.39 -19.39
CA LYS A 211 -11.11 10.26 -18.53
C LYS A 211 -10.81 9.67 -17.15
N THR A 212 -11.77 8.94 -16.58
CA THR A 212 -11.66 8.26 -15.29
C THR A 212 -12.30 6.88 -15.42
N PRO A 213 -11.56 5.89 -15.94
CA PRO A 213 -12.04 4.52 -16.09
C PRO A 213 -12.49 3.92 -14.75
N LEU A 214 -13.60 3.20 -14.77
CA LEU A 214 -14.04 2.34 -13.67
C LEU A 214 -13.29 1.00 -13.74
N CYS A 215 -13.41 0.18 -12.70
CA CYS A 215 -12.77 -1.14 -12.68
C CYS A 215 -13.15 -2.02 -13.89
N SER A 216 -14.40 -1.92 -14.34
CA SER A 216 -14.93 -2.66 -15.50
C SER A 216 -14.34 -2.23 -16.84
N ASP A 217 -13.82 -1.00 -16.92
CA ASP A 217 -13.30 -0.44 -18.17
C ASP A 217 -11.86 -0.89 -18.45
N ILE A 218 -11.16 -1.37 -17.42
CA ILE A 218 -9.80 -1.92 -17.51
C ILE A 218 -9.88 -3.45 -17.53
N PRO A 219 -9.78 -4.10 -18.71
CA PRO A 219 -9.97 -5.53 -18.81
C PRO A 219 -8.83 -6.33 -18.19
N GLU A 220 -9.10 -7.56 -17.77
CA GLU A 220 -8.12 -8.41 -17.06
C GLU A 220 -6.82 -8.63 -17.85
N TRP A 221 -6.91 -8.82 -19.16
CA TRP A 221 -5.74 -9.04 -20.02
C TRP A 221 -4.78 -7.84 -20.11
N ARG A 222 -5.23 -6.64 -19.69
CA ARG A 222 -4.37 -5.44 -19.56
C ARG A 222 -3.62 -5.38 -18.24
N ARG A 223 -4.05 -6.15 -17.23
CA ARG A 223 -3.55 -6.03 -15.87
C ARG A 223 -2.11 -6.48 -15.76
N VAL A 224 -1.31 -5.70 -15.03
CA VAL A 224 0.03 -6.09 -14.64
C VAL A 224 -0.09 -6.98 -13.40
N LEU A 225 0.22 -8.26 -13.57
CA LEU A 225 0.07 -9.30 -12.55
C LEU A 225 1.33 -9.48 -11.69
N GLY A 226 2.45 -8.90 -12.11
CA GLY A 226 3.70 -8.89 -11.35
C GLY A 226 4.59 -7.75 -11.77
N THR A 227 5.26 -7.15 -10.78
CA THR A 227 6.22 -6.06 -11.00
C THR A 227 7.57 -6.42 -10.40
N ALA A 228 8.64 -6.13 -11.12
CA ALA A 228 10.00 -6.15 -10.61
C ALA A 228 10.76 -4.95 -11.17
N PHE A 229 11.93 -4.65 -10.64
CA PHE A 229 12.87 -3.73 -11.25
C PHE A 229 14.28 -4.24 -11.03
N ASP A 230 15.16 -4.01 -12.00
CA ASP A 230 16.58 -4.27 -11.81
C ASP A 230 17.03 -3.43 -10.61
N ALA A 231 17.67 -4.06 -9.61
CA ALA A 231 18.38 -3.30 -8.59
C ALA A 231 19.25 -2.26 -9.32
N LEU A 232 19.31 -1.02 -8.83
CA LEU A 232 20.23 0.01 -9.33
C LEU A 232 21.65 -0.56 -9.17
N GLY A 233 22.11 -1.33 -10.14
CA GLY A 233 23.26 -2.20 -9.96
C GLY A 233 24.49 -1.34 -9.82
N ASN A 234 25.22 -1.43 -8.70
CA ASN A 234 26.54 -0.85 -8.41
C ASN A 234 26.85 0.61 -8.86
N VAL A 235 25.90 1.34 -9.41
CA VAL A 235 26.02 2.75 -9.75
C VAL A 235 25.52 3.48 -8.53
N ALA A 236 26.46 3.71 -7.60
CA ALA A 236 26.32 4.78 -6.64
C ALA A 236 25.84 6.05 -7.40
N PRO A 237 24.84 6.78 -6.88
CA PRO A 237 24.30 7.95 -7.56
C PRO A 237 25.33 9.08 -7.49
N HIS A 238 26.24 9.11 -8.46
CA HIS A 238 27.06 10.28 -8.77
C HIS A 238 26.62 10.94 -10.09
N ASN A 239 25.63 10.38 -10.78
CA ASN A 239 25.03 11.00 -11.96
C ASN A 239 23.54 11.23 -11.74
N ASN A 240 23.11 12.47 -12.04
CA ASN A 240 21.77 13.04 -11.88
C ASN A 240 20.66 12.39 -12.75
N THR A 241 20.78 11.10 -13.08
CA THR A 241 19.82 10.37 -13.91
C THR A 241 19.50 9.03 -13.23
N THR A 242 18.47 9.03 -12.39
CA THR A 242 17.98 7.85 -11.65
C THR A 242 16.92 7.10 -12.46
N SER A 243 17.24 6.61 -13.66
CA SER A 243 16.32 5.73 -14.38
C SER A 243 16.41 4.31 -13.85
N ILE A 244 15.28 3.66 -13.57
CA ILE A 244 15.23 2.22 -13.27
C ILE A 244 14.73 1.44 -14.49
N SER A 245 15.12 0.17 -14.56
CA SER A 245 14.51 -0.78 -15.49
C SER A 245 13.41 -1.53 -14.78
N GLY A 246 12.15 -1.15 -15.02
CA GLY A 246 10.97 -1.86 -14.52
C GLY A 246 10.59 -3.02 -15.43
N HIS A 247 10.10 -4.10 -14.83
CA HIS A 247 9.63 -5.31 -15.50
C HIS A 247 8.18 -5.55 -15.13
N PHE A 248 7.34 -5.71 -16.15
CA PHE A 248 5.91 -6.00 -16.00
C PHE A 248 5.63 -7.39 -16.51
N ARG A 249 4.96 -8.19 -15.68
CA ARG A 249 4.50 -9.53 -16.04
C ARG A 249 3.00 -9.50 -16.26
N THR A 250 2.58 -9.96 -17.43
CA THR A 250 1.18 -9.96 -17.88
C THR A 250 0.82 -11.32 -18.47
N ARG A 251 -0.48 -11.56 -18.65
CA ARG A 251 -1.05 -12.70 -19.37
C ARG A 251 -2.08 -12.22 -20.39
N PRO A 252 -1.64 -11.69 -21.55
CA PRO A 252 -2.53 -11.04 -22.52
C PRO A 252 -3.51 -12.03 -23.19
N ASN A 253 -3.18 -13.33 -23.20
CA ASN A 253 -4.02 -14.38 -23.78
C ASN A 253 -4.87 -15.12 -22.72
N GLY A 254 -5.14 -14.49 -21.58
CA GLY A 254 -5.89 -15.08 -20.47
C GLY A 254 -5.02 -15.90 -19.51
N MET A 255 -5.63 -16.40 -18.42
CA MET A 255 -4.88 -17.00 -17.31
C MET A 255 -4.23 -18.33 -17.65
N ASP A 256 -4.72 -19.04 -18.65
CA ASP A 256 -4.10 -20.26 -19.20
C ASP A 256 -3.01 -19.95 -20.24
N GLY A 257 -2.82 -18.66 -20.57
CA GLY A 257 -1.85 -18.18 -21.53
C GLY A 257 -0.43 -18.04 -20.96
N GLU A 258 0.52 -17.88 -21.87
CA GLU A 258 1.93 -17.67 -21.52
C GLU A 258 2.15 -16.35 -20.78
N TRP A 259 3.13 -16.36 -19.88
CA TRP A 259 3.64 -15.16 -19.23
C TRP A 259 4.38 -14.29 -20.25
N VAL A 260 3.99 -13.03 -20.36
CA VAL A 260 4.70 -12.02 -21.14
C VAL A 260 5.37 -11.04 -20.20
N GLU A 261 6.69 -10.92 -20.32
CA GLU A 261 7.49 -9.93 -19.59
C GLU A 261 7.82 -8.75 -20.49
N THR A 262 7.45 -7.54 -20.06
CA THR A 262 7.75 -6.29 -20.75
C THR A 262 8.70 -5.46 -19.89
N LYS A 263 9.87 -5.14 -20.45
CA LYS A 263 10.84 -4.24 -19.82
C LYS A 263 10.57 -2.79 -20.21
N ARG A 264 10.56 -1.88 -19.24
CA ARG A 264 10.39 -0.44 -19.44
C ARG A 264 11.49 0.33 -18.71
N THR A 265 12.07 1.31 -19.39
CA THR A 265 12.91 2.32 -18.73
C THR A 265 12.01 3.35 -18.08
N ILE A 266 12.18 3.55 -16.78
CA ILE A 266 11.35 4.42 -15.96
C ILE A 266 12.24 5.53 -15.41
N GLU A 267 11.93 6.76 -15.77
CA GLU A 267 12.62 7.94 -15.21
C GLU A 267 12.07 8.24 -13.82
N CYS A 268 12.90 8.13 -12.78
CA CYS A 268 12.48 8.42 -11.41
C CYS A 268 12.54 9.93 -11.07
N ASN A 269 12.22 10.79 -12.04
CA ASN A 269 12.25 12.25 -11.89
C ASN A 269 10.94 12.78 -11.27
N ASN A 270 11.07 13.55 -10.20
CA ASN A 270 9.93 14.10 -9.43
C ASN A 270 9.19 15.27 -10.11
N THR A 271 9.49 15.58 -11.38
CA THR A 271 9.03 16.80 -12.06
C THR A 271 7.72 16.66 -12.84
N ARG A 272 7.20 15.45 -13.06
CA ARG A 272 5.85 15.28 -13.64
C ARG A 272 4.79 15.46 -12.56
N ARG A 273 4.38 16.72 -12.34
CA ARG A 273 3.12 17.05 -11.64
C ARG A 273 1.98 16.35 -12.38
N ILE A 274 1.36 15.38 -11.74
CA ILE A 274 0.07 14.84 -12.19
C ILE A 274 -0.92 16.00 -12.15
N ASP A 275 -1.63 16.25 -13.26
CA ASP A 275 -2.67 17.25 -13.29
C ASP A 275 -3.85 16.80 -12.42
N LEU A 276 -3.85 17.25 -11.16
CA LEU A 276 -4.89 16.95 -10.17
C LEU A 276 -6.25 17.58 -10.53
N SER A 277 -6.36 18.38 -11.61
CA SER A 277 -7.65 18.84 -12.15
C SER A 277 -8.44 17.73 -12.84
N VAL A 278 -7.78 16.61 -13.16
CA VAL A 278 -8.39 15.42 -13.78
C VAL A 278 -9.12 14.55 -12.75
N LEU A 279 -8.67 14.56 -11.49
CA LEU A 279 -9.29 13.82 -10.40
C LEU A 279 -10.45 14.64 -9.83
N ARG A 280 -11.68 14.20 -10.11
CA ARG A 280 -12.87 14.70 -9.40
C ARG A 280 -12.63 14.53 -7.90
N ARG A 281 -12.64 15.63 -7.16
CA ARG A 281 -12.45 15.59 -5.71
C ARG A 281 -13.74 15.05 -5.08
N PRO A 282 -13.67 14.24 -4.01
CA PRO A 282 -14.87 13.73 -3.32
C PRO A 282 -15.86 14.83 -2.88
N TRP A 283 -15.39 16.06 -2.70
CA TRP A 283 -16.17 17.24 -2.31
C TRP A 283 -16.69 18.08 -3.48
N ASP A 284 -16.46 17.70 -4.74
CA ASP A 284 -17.06 18.39 -5.90
C ASP A 284 -18.57 18.09 -6.04
N LEU A 285 -19.14 17.27 -5.15
CA LEU A 285 -20.59 17.14 -4.91
C LEU A 285 -21.15 18.18 -3.93
N TYR A 286 -20.29 19.03 -3.36
CA TYR A 286 -20.65 20.13 -2.47
C TYR A 286 -20.16 21.45 -3.08
N ASP A 287 -20.98 22.06 -3.93
CA ASP A 287 -20.75 23.43 -4.41
C ASP A 287 -21.08 24.44 -3.29
N PRO A 288 -20.09 25.14 -2.71
CA PRO A 288 -20.32 26.13 -1.66
C PRO A 288 -21.05 27.39 -2.16
N ARG A 289 -21.23 27.56 -3.48
CA ARG A 289 -22.05 28.66 -4.04
C ARG A 289 -23.53 28.53 -3.68
N ASN A 290 -23.95 27.37 -3.15
CA ASN A 290 -25.29 27.14 -2.63
C ASN A 290 -25.43 27.30 -1.11
N MET A 291 -24.40 27.74 -0.38
CA MET A 291 -24.50 27.95 1.07
C MET A 291 -23.94 29.32 1.47
N VAL A 292 -24.85 30.26 1.63
CA VAL A 292 -24.60 31.58 2.23
C VAL A 292 -24.30 31.41 3.72
N GLY A 293 -23.14 31.91 4.15
CA GLY A 293 -22.93 32.46 5.49
C GLY A 293 -22.38 31.51 6.57
N ALA A 294 -21.07 31.60 6.83
CA ALA A 294 -20.52 31.66 8.19
C ALA A 294 -19.03 32.00 8.13
N THR A 295 -18.68 33.10 8.78
CA THR A 295 -17.35 33.72 8.87
C THR A 295 -16.50 33.10 9.97
N GLY A 296 -15.22 32.82 9.71
CA GLY A 296 -14.24 32.52 10.75
C GLY A 296 -12.86 32.15 10.20
N SER A 297 -11.87 33.03 10.38
CA SER A 297 -10.48 32.85 9.94
C SER A 297 -9.69 31.93 10.90
N PRO A 298 -8.74 31.10 10.41
CA PRO A 298 -7.88 30.30 11.28
C PRO A 298 -6.62 31.07 11.73
N PRO A 299 -6.08 30.82 12.95
CA PRO A 299 -4.83 31.43 13.41
C PRO A 299 -3.59 30.65 12.99
N ARG A 300 -2.46 31.37 12.92
CA ARG A 300 -1.14 30.98 12.41
C ARG A 300 -0.28 30.24 13.45
N LEU A 301 0.60 29.36 12.95
CA LEU A 301 1.65 28.65 13.67
C LEU A 301 2.95 29.48 13.73
N THR A 302 3.67 29.40 14.85
CA THR A 302 5.08 29.81 14.96
C THR A 302 5.90 28.69 15.61
N GLU A 303 6.87 28.21 14.83
CA GLU A 303 8.25 27.76 15.11
C GLU A 303 8.62 27.11 16.47
N VAL A 304 9.35 25.99 16.40
CA VAL A 304 10.75 25.83 16.89
C VAL A 304 11.19 24.35 16.85
N ASP A 305 12.24 24.12 16.06
CA ASP A 305 13.44 23.24 16.20
C ASP A 305 13.30 21.76 16.62
N ALA A 306 13.71 20.80 15.78
CA ALA A 306 15.08 20.40 15.41
C ALA A 306 15.80 19.63 16.52
N ASN A 307 15.96 18.31 16.29
CA ASN A 307 17.13 17.47 16.58
C ASN A 307 16.73 15.99 16.61
N LEU A 308 17.70 15.12 16.32
CA LEU A 308 17.69 13.64 16.35
C LEU A 308 17.60 12.97 14.96
N ALA A 309 18.71 13.12 14.24
CA ALA A 309 19.28 12.06 13.41
C ALA A 309 20.03 11.04 14.31
N GLU A 310 20.36 9.89 13.71
CA GLU A 310 21.22 8.78 14.19
C GLU A 310 20.50 7.62 14.92
N ALA A 311 20.21 6.56 14.15
CA ALA A 311 20.57 5.16 14.47
C ALA A 311 20.10 4.21 13.34
N ASP A 312 21.04 3.85 12.48
CA ASP A 312 21.36 2.51 11.94
C ASP A 312 20.23 1.54 11.53
N MET A 313 20.10 1.24 10.24
CA MET A 313 20.85 0.23 9.46
C MET A 313 20.35 -1.21 9.68
N LEU A 314 19.55 -1.70 8.73
CA LEU A 314 19.34 -3.13 8.49
C LEU A 314 19.19 -3.38 6.98
N ASP A 315 20.21 -4.06 6.45
CA ASP A 315 20.41 -4.71 5.16
C ASP A 315 19.24 -4.75 4.14
N ALA A 316 19.38 -3.92 3.10
CA ALA A 316 18.50 -3.86 1.93
C ALA A 316 19.10 -4.58 0.70
N ASN A 317 19.41 -5.88 0.82
CA ASN A 317 20.00 -6.68 -0.27
C ASN A 317 19.13 -7.84 -0.79
N ALA A 318 17.82 -7.85 -0.52
CA ALA A 318 16.90 -8.78 -1.17
C ALA A 318 16.15 -8.06 -2.29
N ALA A 319 16.29 -8.56 -3.52
CA ALA A 319 15.47 -8.16 -4.66
C ALA A 319 13.99 -8.25 -4.28
N ILE A 320 13.34 -7.08 -4.12
CA ILE A 320 11.93 -7.01 -3.77
C ILE A 320 11.13 -7.34 -5.04
N ALA A 321 10.83 -8.63 -5.23
CA ALA A 321 9.68 -9.03 -6.03
C ALA A 321 8.42 -8.60 -5.24
N LEU A 322 7.91 -7.40 -5.51
CA LEU A 322 6.59 -6.97 -5.04
C LEU A 322 5.55 -7.74 -5.84
N VAL A 323 5.23 -8.92 -5.33
CA VAL A 323 4.08 -9.70 -5.76
C VAL A 323 2.83 -8.97 -5.27
N ALA A 324 1.95 -8.62 -6.22
CA ALA A 324 0.57 -8.23 -5.93
C ALA A 324 -0.25 -9.41 -5.40
#